data_AF-A0A4U3A093-F1
#
_entry.id   AF-A0A4U3A093-F1
#
_cell.length_a   1.000
_cell.length_b   1.000
_cell.length_c   1.000
_cell.angle_alpha   90.00
_cell.angle_beta   90.00
_cell.angle_gamma   90.00
#
_symmetry.space_group_name_H-M   'P 1'
#
loop_
_entity.id
_entity.type
_entity.pdbx_description
1 polymer ?
#
loop_
_entity_poly.entity_id
_entity_poly.type
_entity_poly.pdbx_seq_one_letter_code
_entity_poly.pdbx_strand_id
1 'polypeptide(L)'
;MKLPVEIDKQLVAEDVKYNKVAMDNTPMAKKSISSEAQNVLNSVNNKYDTELKYSDLSGTISLVDKNMYLPAGSLKSQFYIDTIDENNFEIVFLSNNNATVELAKRWVSLLNPTLNLDKEIQDTVDAQVINNYVKENHKVRVGHSTADKMMYVQVKNK
;
A
#
# COMPACT_ATOMS: atom_id res chain seq x y z
N MET A 1 -16.99 -8.90 -15.44
CA MET A 1 -16.42 -7.59 -15.04
C MET A 1 -15.26 -7.27 -15.98
N LYS A 2 -15.15 -6.06 -16.54
CA LYS A 2 -14.01 -5.69 -17.40
C LYS A 2 -13.04 -4.85 -16.58
N LEU A 3 -11.90 -5.44 -16.24
CA LEU A 3 -10.80 -4.76 -15.54
C LEU A 3 -10.23 -3.63 -16.41
N PRO A 4 -9.54 -2.65 -15.80
CA PRO A 4 -8.72 -1.71 -16.55
C PRO A 4 -7.76 -2.48 -17.47
N VAL A 5 -7.70 -2.10 -18.75
CA VAL A 5 -6.84 -2.77 -19.76
C VAL A 5 -5.35 -2.65 -19.39
N GLU A 6 -5.02 -1.69 -18.54
CA GLU A 6 -3.65 -1.32 -18.15
C GLU A 6 -3.05 -2.23 -17.07
N ILE A 7 -3.85 -3.08 -16.40
CA ILE A 7 -3.35 -3.98 -15.34
C ILE A 7 -3.02 -5.35 -15.93
N ASP A 8 -1.80 -5.83 -15.65
CA ASP A 8 -1.41 -7.21 -15.92
C ASP A 8 -2.31 -8.17 -15.14
N LYS A 9 -3.01 -9.04 -15.87
CA LYS A 9 -3.92 -10.04 -15.29
C LYS A 9 -3.21 -10.99 -14.33
N GLN A 10 -1.90 -11.20 -14.47
CA GLN A 10 -1.13 -12.02 -13.54
C GLN A 10 -0.99 -11.37 -12.16
N LEU A 11 -1.10 -10.05 -12.08
CA LEU A 11 -1.07 -9.30 -10.82
C LEU A 11 -2.45 -9.16 -10.16
N VAL A 12 -3.49 -9.79 -10.71
CA VAL A 12 -4.86 -9.63 -10.24
C VAL A 12 -5.36 -10.90 -9.57
N ALA A 13 -5.99 -10.76 -8.40
CA ALA A 13 -6.62 -11.87 -7.70
C ALA A 13 -7.85 -12.38 -8.47
N GLU A 14 -8.16 -13.66 -8.34
CA GLU A 14 -9.29 -14.30 -9.02
C GLU A 14 -10.63 -13.64 -8.71
N ASP A 15 -10.82 -13.18 -7.46
CA ASP A 15 -12.04 -12.57 -6.92
C ASP A 15 -11.93 -11.05 -6.77
N VAL A 16 -11.06 -10.42 -7.57
CA VAL A 16 -10.86 -8.97 -7.55
C VAL A 16 -12.17 -8.20 -7.61
N LYS A 17 -12.31 -7.22 -6.73
CA LYS A 17 -13.37 -6.22 -6.81
C LYS A 17 -12.89 -5.04 -7.63
N TYR A 18 -13.72 -4.58 -8.56
CA TYR A 18 -13.43 -3.38 -9.32
C TYR A 18 -14.66 -2.49 -9.44
N ASN A 19 -14.51 -1.23 -9.06
CA ASN A 19 -15.51 -0.20 -9.25
C ASN A 19 -14.91 0.95 -10.08
N LYS A 20 -15.26 0.97 -11.37
CA LYS A 20 -14.79 1.99 -12.31
C LYS A 20 -15.14 3.41 -11.85
N VAL A 21 -16.35 3.64 -11.36
CA VAL A 21 -16.80 4.98 -10.95
C VAL A 21 -15.98 5.48 -9.77
N ALA A 22 -15.73 4.63 -8.79
CA ALA A 22 -14.89 5.00 -7.64
C ALA A 22 -13.44 5.27 -8.06
N MET A 23 -12.86 4.42 -8.92
CA MET A 23 -11.52 4.64 -9.47
C MET A 23 -11.41 5.92 -10.31
N ASP A 24 -12.45 6.27 -11.07
CA ASP A 24 -12.50 7.51 -11.83
C ASP A 24 -12.56 8.76 -10.94
N ASN A 25 -13.21 8.64 -9.79
CA ASN A 25 -13.34 9.72 -8.80
C ASN A 25 -12.14 9.83 -7.84
N THR A 26 -11.22 8.86 -7.84
CA THR A 26 -9.98 8.89 -7.03
C THR A 26 -8.75 8.84 -7.94
N PRO A 27 -8.32 9.97 -8.54
CA PRO A 27 -7.22 9.99 -9.51
C PRO A 27 -5.91 9.41 -8.96
N MET A 28 -5.60 9.63 -7.68
CA MET A 28 -4.37 9.12 -7.07
C MET A 28 -4.39 7.58 -6.91
N ALA A 29 -5.57 6.97 -6.75
CA ALA A 29 -5.70 5.51 -6.76
C ALA A 29 -5.32 4.91 -8.13
N LYS A 30 -5.49 5.66 -9.24
CA LYS A 30 -5.02 5.24 -10.57
C LYS A 30 -3.50 5.14 -10.64
N LYS A 31 -2.76 5.98 -9.90
CA LYS A 31 -1.30 5.91 -9.83
C LYS A 31 -0.83 4.56 -9.27
N SER A 32 -1.58 4.01 -8.31
CA SER A 32 -1.33 2.71 -7.68
C SER A 32 -1.64 1.50 -8.59
N ILE A 33 -2.18 1.70 -9.79
CA ILE A 33 -2.35 0.65 -10.81
C ILE A 33 -1.56 0.92 -12.10
N SER A 34 -0.73 1.98 -12.11
CA SER A 34 0.13 2.32 -13.23
C SER A 34 1.15 1.22 -13.52
N SER A 35 1.78 1.25 -14.70
CA SER A 35 2.89 0.34 -15.02
C SER A 35 4.06 0.47 -14.02
N GLU A 36 4.30 1.66 -13.48
CA GLU A 36 5.32 1.87 -12.45
C GLU A 36 4.96 1.15 -11.14
N ALA A 37 3.71 1.26 -10.70
CA ALA A 37 3.20 0.54 -9.53
C ALA A 37 3.28 -0.98 -9.71
N GLN A 38 2.91 -1.48 -10.89
CA GLN A 38 3.00 -2.89 -11.24
C GLN A 38 4.45 -3.39 -11.28
N ASN A 39 5.39 -2.56 -11.75
CA ASN A 39 6.82 -2.89 -11.71
C ASN A 39 7.36 -2.95 -10.29
N VAL A 40 6.93 -2.03 -9.41
CA VAL A 40 7.26 -2.07 -7.98
C VAL A 40 6.74 -3.36 -7.35
N LEU A 41 5.47 -3.70 -7.57
CA LEU A 41 4.84 -4.92 -7.04
C LEU A 41 5.56 -6.19 -7.53
N ASN A 42 5.80 -6.32 -8.84
CA ASN A 42 6.54 -7.44 -9.42
C ASN A 42 7.95 -7.56 -8.83
N SER A 43 8.66 -6.44 -8.68
CA SER A 43 10.01 -6.42 -8.12
C SER A 43 10.03 -6.90 -6.67
N VAL A 44 9.06 -6.48 -5.85
CA VAL A 44 8.93 -6.94 -4.46
C VAL A 44 8.56 -8.42 -4.41
N ASN A 45 7.57 -8.85 -5.20
CA ASN A 45 7.16 -10.27 -5.29
C ASN A 45 8.34 -11.17 -5.65
N ASN A 46 9.10 -10.82 -6.68
CA ASN A 46 10.28 -11.59 -7.10
C ASN A 46 11.39 -11.60 -6.04
N LYS A 47 11.58 -10.51 -5.30
CA LYS A 47 12.64 -10.41 -4.28
C LYS A 47 12.33 -11.27 -3.04
N TYR A 48 11.06 -11.35 -2.67
CA TYR A 48 10.63 -11.98 -1.42
C TYR A 48 9.90 -13.31 -1.60
N ASP A 49 9.80 -13.81 -2.83
CA ASP A 49 9.05 -15.02 -3.18
C ASP A 49 7.59 -14.95 -2.69
N THR A 50 6.95 -13.81 -2.95
CA THR A 50 5.53 -13.57 -2.62
C THR A 50 4.67 -13.48 -3.86
N GLU A 51 3.36 -13.65 -3.67
CA GLU A 51 2.35 -13.61 -4.73
C GLU A 51 1.29 -12.55 -4.41
N LEU A 52 1.71 -11.34 -3.98
CA LEU A 52 0.80 -10.23 -3.72
C LEU A 52 0.12 -9.78 -5.03
N LYS A 53 -1.22 -9.75 -5.01
CA LYS A 53 -2.10 -9.46 -6.14
C LYS A 53 -3.18 -8.45 -5.77
N TYR A 54 -3.59 -7.61 -6.71
CA TYR A 54 -4.72 -6.69 -6.56
C TYR A 54 -6.02 -7.45 -6.29
N SER A 55 -6.64 -7.22 -5.12
CA SER A 55 -7.93 -7.81 -4.72
C SER A 55 -9.07 -6.79 -4.64
N ASP A 56 -8.76 -5.51 -4.50
CA ASP A 56 -9.75 -4.45 -4.52
C ASP A 56 -9.22 -3.21 -5.25
N LEU A 57 -10.00 -2.74 -6.21
CA LEU A 57 -9.78 -1.59 -7.09
C LEU A 57 -11.07 -0.74 -7.10
N SER A 58 -11.48 -0.24 -5.94
CA SER A 58 -12.76 0.47 -5.77
C SER A 58 -12.62 1.88 -5.20
N GLY A 59 -11.59 2.62 -5.63
CA GLY A 59 -11.23 3.94 -5.12
C GLY A 59 -10.16 3.87 -4.02
N THR A 60 -10.07 2.73 -3.35
CA THR A 60 -8.92 2.31 -2.54
C THR A 60 -8.29 1.08 -3.20
N ILE A 61 -7.03 0.79 -2.87
CA ILE A 61 -6.33 -0.37 -3.42
C ILE A 61 -6.05 -1.37 -2.31
N SER A 62 -6.34 -2.64 -2.56
CA SER A 62 -5.95 -3.75 -1.67
C SER A 62 -5.13 -4.77 -2.42
N LEU A 63 -4.10 -5.31 -1.75
CA LEU A 63 -3.31 -6.44 -2.22
C LEU A 63 -3.42 -7.61 -1.26
N VAL A 64 -3.49 -8.82 -1.83
CA VAL A 64 -3.53 -10.08 -1.10
C VAL A 64 -2.53 -11.09 -1.66
N ASP A 65 -1.97 -11.87 -0.76
CA ASP A 65 -1.28 -13.11 -1.09
C ASP A 65 -1.97 -14.24 -0.30
N LYS A 66 -2.42 -15.28 -1.01
CA LYS A 66 -3.16 -16.41 -0.41
C LYS A 66 -2.28 -17.24 0.53
N ASN A 67 -0.97 -17.23 0.35
CA ASN A 67 0.00 -17.96 1.16
C ASN A 67 0.57 -17.10 2.30
N MET A 68 0.24 -15.81 2.33
CA MET A 68 0.65 -14.90 3.39
C MET A 68 -0.38 -14.84 4.51
N TYR A 69 0.08 -14.68 5.75
CA TYR A 69 -0.80 -14.48 6.90
C TYR A 69 -1.78 -13.32 6.64
N LEU A 70 -3.08 -13.56 6.80
CA LEU A 70 -4.12 -12.55 6.67
C LEU A 70 -4.62 -12.15 8.06
N PRO A 71 -4.31 -10.94 8.57
CA PRO A 71 -4.70 -10.58 9.92
C PRO A 71 -6.20 -10.36 10.10
N ALA A 72 -6.71 -10.70 11.28
CA ALA A 72 -8.07 -10.36 11.65
C ALA A 72 -8.25 -8.83 11.67
N GLY A 73 -9.34 -8.34 11.08
CA GLY A 73 -9.64 -6.91 11.01
C GLY A 73 -8.87 -6.14 9.93
N SER A 74 -8.05 -6.78 9.10
CA SER A 74 -7.22 -6.11 8.07
C SER A 74 -7.97 -5.70 6.79
N LEU A 75 -9.30 -5.57 6.85
CA LEU A 75 -10.15 -5.34 5.68
C LEU A 75 -9.97 -6.40 4.56
N LYS A 76 -9.56 -7.63 4.95
CA LYS A 76 -9.26 -8.74 4.03
C LYS A 76 -8.07 -8.47 3.10
N SER A 77 -7.08 -7.69 3.54
CA SER A 77 -5.84 -7.48 2.80
C SER A 77 -4.58 -7.51 3.69
N GLN A 78 -3.42 -7.75 3.10
CA GLN A 78 -2.11 -7.58 3.76
C GLN A 78 -1.48 -6.23 3.43
N PHE A 79 -1.97 -5.57 2.38
CA PHE A 79 -1.56 -4.23 1.99
C PHE A 79 -2.79 -3.47 1.51
N TYR A 80 -2.96 -2.26 2.02
CA TYR A 80 -4.10 -1.39 1.73
C TYR A 80 -3.61 0.04 1.53
N ILE A 81 -4.16 0.71 0.53
CA ILE A 81 -3.82 2.08 0.17
C ILE A 81 -5.12 2.88 0.06
N ASP A 82 -5.20 3.95 0.83
CA ASP A 82 -6.23 4.98 0.74
C ASP A 82 -5.57 6.32 0.40
N THR A 83 -6.00 6.96 -0.68
CA THR A 83 -5.35 8.15 -1.22
C THR A 83 -6.39 9.21 -1.51
N ILE A 84 -6.16 10.41 -1.00
CA ILE A 84 -6.86 11.62 -1.42
C ILE A 84 -6.03 12.31 -2.52
N ASP A 85 -4.77 12.59 -2.21
CA ASP A 85 -3.78 13.18 -3.12
C ASP A 85 -2.35 12.78 -2.71
N GLU A 86 -1.32 13.30 -3.37
CA GLU A 86 0.08 12.91 -3.14
C GLU A 86 0.63 13.38 -1.78
N ASN A 87 -0.04 14.33 -1.13
CA ASN A 87 0.34 14.86 0.18
C ASN A 87 -0.61 14.37 1.29
N ASN A 88 -1.66 13.62 0.94
CA ASN A 88 -2.69 13.14 1.85
C ASN A 88 -3.08 11.70 1.51
N PHE A 89 -2.45 10.74 2.18
CA PHE A 89 -2.70 9.31 1.97
C PHE A 89 -2.38 8.47 3.21
N GLU A 90 -2.92 7.26 3.23
CA GLU A 90 -2.64 6.23 4.21
C GLU A 90 -2.29 4.91 3.52
N ILE A 91 -1.23 4.25 3.99
CA ILE A 91 -0.86 2.91 3.59
C ILE A 91 -0.88 2.03 4.84
N VAL A 92 -1.66 0.96 4.84
CA VAL A 92 -1.69 -0.05 5.90
C VAL A 92 -1.04 -1.32 5.38
N PHE A 93 -0.11 -1.91 6.12
CA PHE A 93 0.71 -3.02 5.66
C PHE A 93 1.01 -4.01 6.79
N LEU A 94 1.19 -5.28 6.41
CA LEU A 94 1.60 -6.34 7.32
C LEU A 94 3.04 -6.09 7.81
N SER A 95 3.21 -5.67 9.05
CA SER A 95 4.52 -5.21 9.54
C SER A 95 5.51 -6.32 9.85
N ASN A 96 5.02 -7.55 10.07
CA ASN A 96 5.86 -8.73 10.32
C ASN A 96 6.22 -9.49 9.02
N ASN A 97 6.00 -8.89 7.85
CA ASN A 97 6.42 -9.44 6.57
C ASN A 97 7.29 -8.43 5.82
N ASN A 98 8.51 -8.83 5.45
CA ASN A 98 9.48 -7.93 4.84
C ASN A 98 9.05 -7.41 3.46
N ALA A 99 8.26 -8.19 2.71
CA ALA A 99 7.77 -7.78 1.39
C ALA A 99 6.82 -6.59 1.50
N THR A 100 5.86 -6.64 2.43
CA THR A 100 4.90 -5.55 2.66
C THR A 100 5.53 -4.33 3.32
N VAL A 101 6.58 -4.51 4.15
CA VAL A 101 7.38 -3.39 4.69
C VAL A 101 8.15 -2.68 3.56
N GLU A 102 8.84 -3.42 2.68
CA GLU A 102 9.50 -2.81 1.53
C GLU A 102 8.50 -2.17 0.57
N LEU A 103 7.36 -2.82 0.35
CA LEU A 103 6.31 -2.29 -0.49
C LEU A 103 5.81 -0.95 0.06
N ALA A 104 5.57 -0.83 1.37
CA ALA A 104 5.13 0.43 2.00
C ALA A 104 6.12 1.57 1.73
N LYS A 105 7.42 1.32 1.90
CA LYS A 105 8.49 2.29 1.63
C LYS A 105 8.47 2.77 0.18
N ARG A 106 8.48 1.81 -0.76
CA ARG A 106 8.47 2.11 -2.20
C ARG A 106 7.17 2.76 -2.66
N TRP A 107 6.05 2.41 -2.04
CA TRP A 107 4.75 2.98 -2.37
C TRP A 107 4.60 4.43 -1.90
N VAL A 108 5.18 4.79 -0.75
CA VAL A 108 5.29 6.19 -0.32
C VAL A 108 5.98 7.02 -1.40
N SER A 109 7.15 6.59 -1.88
CA SER A 109 7.89 7.32 -2.93
C SER A 109 7.18 7.28 -4.29
N LEU A 110 6.46 6.19 -4.60
CA LEU A 110 5.60 6.13 -5.78
C LEU A 110 4.50 7.20 -5.71
N LEU A 111 3.79 7.30 -4.58
CA LEU A 111 2.71 8.28 -4.41
C LEU A 111 3.27 9.70 -4.40
N ASN A 112 4.32 9.93 -3.62
CA ASN A 112 5.00 11.21 -3.46
C ASN A 112 6.52 11.09 -3.69
N PRO A 113 7.02 11.39 -4.90
CA PRO A 113 8.44 11.23 -5.25
C PRO A 113 9.42 12.10 -4.47
N THR A 114 8.95 13.18 -3.81
CA THR A 114 9.82 14.04 -2.99
C THR A 114 9.92 13.55 -1.53
N LEU A 115 9.07 12.59 -1.14
CA LEU A 115 8.98 12.07 0.21
C LEU A 115 9.61 10.66 0.27
N ASN A 116 10.75 10.55 0.95
CA ASN A 116 11.35 9.26 1.31
C ASN A 116 11.12 9.01 2.80
N LEU A 117 10.46 7.90 3.16
CA LEU A 117 10.19 7.49 4.55
C LEU A 117 10.84 6.16 4.93
N ASP A 118 11.85 5.71 4.18
CA ASP A 118 12.43 4.37 4.34
C ASP A 118 12.92 4.12 5.77
N LYS A 119 13.64 5.12 6.33
CA LYS A 119 14.18 5.06 7.68
C LYS A 119 13.08 5.14 8.72
N GLU A 120 12.16 6.11 8.59
CA GLU A 120 11.06 6.32 9.53
C GLU A 120 10.14 5.09 9.63
N ILE A 121 9.88 4.43 8.49
CA ILE A 121 9.12 3.18 8.44
C ILE A 121 9.90 2.05 9.11
N GLN A 122 11.17 1.85 8.74
CA GLN A 122 11.98 0.76 9.29
C GLN A 122 12.15 0.88 10.80
N ASP A 123 12.55 2.05 11.30
CA ASP A 123 12.77 2.28 12.73
C ASP A 123 11.49 2.01 13.54
N THR A 124 10.33 2.39 13.00
CA THR A 124 9.04 2.19 13.67
C THR A 124 8.63 0.71 13.67
N VAL A 125 8.88 0.00 12.56
CA VAL A 125 8.69 -1.46 12.47
C VAL A 125 9.60 -2.17 13.47
N ASP A 126 10.88 -1.82 13.55
CA ASP A 126 11.83 -2.47 14.45
C ASP A 126 11.51 -2.21 15.93
N ALA A 127 11.13 -0.98 16.27
CA ALA A 127 10.81 -0.59 17.63
C ALA A 127 9.40 -1.03 18.09
N GLN A 128 8.50 -1.37 17.16
CA GLN A 128 7.10 -1.72 17.44
C GLN A 128 6.37 -0.62 18.24
N VAL A 129 6.62 0.65 17.92
CA VAL A 129 6.00 1.83 18.57
C VAL A 129 5.19 2.68 17.60
N ILE A 130 4.59 3.76 18.10
CA ILE A 130 3.97 4.80 17.26
C ILE A 130 4.90 6.01 17.26
N ASN A 131 5.28 6.48 16.07
CA ASN A 131 6.13 7.66 15.89
C ASN A 131 5.43 8.71 15.02
N ASN A 132 5.72 9.98 15.30
CA ASN A 132 5.28 11.11 14.49
C ASN A 132 6.52 11.88 14.02
N TYR A 133 6.51 12.28 12.75
CA TYR A 133 7.61 12.95 12.09
C TYR A 133 7.11 14.20 11.35
N VAL A 134 8.03 15.12 11.08
CA VAL A 134 7.83 16.21 10.12
C VAL A 134 8.92 16.11 9.06
N LYS A 135 8.54 15.96 7.79
CA LYS A 135 9.50 15.76 6.68
C LYS A 135 9.00 16.42 5.41
N GLU A 136 9.83 17.23 4.76
CA GLU A 136 9.51 17.96 3.51
C GLU A 136 8.11 18.60 3.51
N ASN A 137 7.74 19.31 4.59
CA ASN A 137 6.42 19.92 4.83
C ASN A 137 5.23 18.98 5.06
N HIS A 138 5.48 17.71 5.39
CA HIS A 138 4.44 16.75 5.74
C HIS A 138 4.47 16.41 7.22
N LYS A 139 3.29 16.22 7.80
CA LYS A 139 3.10 15.50 9.06
C LYS A 139 2.96 14.02 8.71
N VAL A 140 3.86 13.20 9.25
CA VAL A 140 3.88 11.75 9.02
C VAL A 140 3.66 11.04 10.33
N ARG A 141 2.77 10.05 10.33
CA ARG A 141 2.58 9.14 11.47
C ARG A 141 2.80 7.72 11.00
N VAL A 142 3.65 6.98 11.71
CA VAL A 142 3.85 5.55 11.49
C VAL A 142 3.54 4.82 12.80
N GLY A 143 2.82 3.71 12.75
CA GLY A 143 2.57 2.91 13.95
C GLY A 143 1.53 1.81 13.74
N HIS A 144 1.16 1.15 14.84
CA HIS A 144 0.19 0.04 14.84
C HIS A 144 -1.19 0.49 14.35
N SER A 145 -1.77 -0.31 13.46
CA SER A 145 -3.20 -0.22 13.16
C SER A 145 -4.00 -1.02 14.21
N THR A 146 -5.33 -1.01 14.09
CA THR A 146 -6.21 -1.81 14.95
C THR A 146 -6.22 -3.30 14.58
N ALA A 147 -5.70 -3.67 13.40
CA ALA A 147 -5.61 -5.05 12.94
C ALA A 147 -4.30 -5.70 13.41
N ASP A 148 -4.35 -7.00 13.70
CA ASP A 148 -3.20 -7.74 14.24
C ASP A 148 -1.97 -7.62 13.33
N LYS A 149 -0.81 -7.27 13.91
CA LYS A 149 0.49 -7.14 13.19
C LYS A 149 0.49 -6.19 12.01
N MET A 150 -0.54 -5.36 11.85
CA MET A 150 -0.59 -4.35 10.80
C MET A 150 -0.07 -3.03 11.33
N MET A 151 0.74 -2.34 10.53
CA MET A 151 1.11 -0.95 10.77
C MET A 151 0.55 -0.08 9.66
N TYR A 152 0.51 1.23 9.89
CA TYR A 152 0.18 2.20 8.86
C TYR A 152 1.24 3.30 8.76
N VAL A 153 1.32 3.90 7.57
CA VAL A 153 1.95 5.19 7.29
C VAL A 153 0.85 6.14 6.89
N GLN A 154 0.64 7.21 7.66
CA GLN A 154 -0.28 8.29 7.34
C GLN A 154 0.53 9.54 7.02
N VAL A 155 0.30 10.12 5.85
CA VAL A 155 0.92 11.35 5.38
C VAL A 155 -0.17 12.42 5.24
N LYS A 156 0.08 13.60 5.78
CA LYS A 156 -0.77 14.79 5.65
C LYS A 156 0.08 16.01 5.37
N ASN A 157 -0.43 16.92 4.54
CA ASN A 157 0.21 18.22 4.37
C ASN A 157 0.20 19.00 5.70
N LYS A 158 1.26 19.77 5.96
CA LYS A 158 1.45 20.46 7.25
C LYS A 158 0.47 21.61 7.45
#